data_AF-A0A7S2KMC9-F1
#
_entry.id   AF-A0A7S2KMC9-F1
#
_cell.length_a   1.000
_cell.length_b   1.000
_cell.length_c   1.000
_cell.angle_alpha   90.00
_cell.angle_beta   90.00
_cell.angle_gamma   90.00
#
_symmetry.space_group_name_H-M   'P 1'
#
loop_
_entity.id
_entity.type
_entity.pdbx_description
1 polymer ?
#
loop_
_entity_poly.entity_id
_entity_poly.type
_entity_poly.pdbx_seq_one_letter_code
_entity_poly.pdbx_strand_id
1 'polypeptide(L)'
;FFLRHDKEKQICIPGHGQYLLGVVHIADLISGVMAAVGSSNAIGQVFNMHSNDPISFDGLALETARIFEREVESDDLVHYDESQFTWVLRRRHQFPVKPIGHVIPTVDKAKTLLDWSPRYNTSEALRNSHKMHYNEMSIEDELPELDYELDEMILENPHKQLQIAWSYPHINFNRPLGAEDADVADTGNKWD
;
A
#
# COMPACT_ATOMS: atom_id res chain seq x y z
N PHE A 1 7.43 4.96 -4.00
CA PHE A 1 8.21 4.14 -3.05
C PHE A 1 9.58 3.82 -3.60
N PHE A 2 9.73 3.05 -4.70
CA PHE A 2 11.05 2.72 -5.27
C PHE A 2 11.98 3.93 -5.49
N LEU A 3 11.55 4.99 -6.18
CA LEU A 3 12.37 6.19 -6.39
C LEU A 3 12.79 6.94 -5.12
N ARG A 4 12.09 6.74 -4.00
CA ARG A 4 12.52 7.30 -2.70
C ARG A 4 13.58 6.41 -2.07
N HIS A 5 13.41 5.09 -2.15
CA HIS A 5 14.40 4.12 -1.68
C HIS A 5 15.72 4.21 -2.44
N ASP A 6 15.65 4.30 -3.77
CA ASP A 6 16.80 4.45 -4.67
C ASP A 6 17.62 5.72 -4.38
N LYS A 7 16.95 6.83 -4.07
CA LYS A 7 17.60 8.12 -3.71
C LYS A 7 17.88 8.27 -2.22
N GLU A 8 17.79 7.21 -1.44
CA GLU A 8 18.00 7.22 0.01
C GLU A 8 17.12 8.23 0.79
N LYS A 9 15.97 8.61 0.25
CA LYS A 9 15.03 9.55 0.88
C LYS A 9 14.11 8.85 1.87
N GLN A 10 13.72 9.56 2.94
CA GLN A 10 12.67 9.12 3.85
C GLN A 10 11.33 8.99 3.09
N ILE A 11 10.49 8.07 3.55
CA ILE A 11 9.17 7.84 2.97
C ILE A 11 8.13 8.57 3.81
N CYS A 12 7.51 9.57 3.19
CA CYS A 12 6.37 10.26 3.77
C CYS A 12 5.06 9.57 3.39
N ILE A 13 4.26 9.18 4.38
CA ILE A 13 2.98 8.46 4.22
C ILE A 13 1.85 9.31 4.79
N PRO A 14 0.77 9.57 4.03
CA PRO A 14 -0.33 10.36 4.54
C PRO A 14 -1.16 9.57 5.57
N GLY A 15 -1.69 10.29 6.56
CA GLY A 15 -2.48 9.72 7.63
C GLY A 15 -1.70 8.69 8.44
N HIS A 16 -2.40 7.67 8.92
CA HIS A 16 -1.80 6.62 9.77
C HIS A 16 -1.18 5.45 8.97
N GLY A 17 -1.20 5.48 7.64
CA GLY A 17 -0.57 4.45 6.78
C GLY A 17 -1.20 3.04 6.79
N GLN A 18 -2.06 2.71 7.75
CA GLN A 18 -2.68 1.39 7.91
C GLN A 18 -3.87 1.10 6.96
N TYR A 19 -4.24 2.03 6.08
CA TYR A 19 -5.26 1.73 5.08
C TYR A 19 -4.75 0.65 4.12
N LEU A 20 -5.38 -0.52 4.22
CA LEU A 20 -5.23 -1.61 3.26
C LEU A 20 -5.72 -1.18 1.88
N LEU A 21 -4.82 -1.27 0.92
CA LEU A 21 -5.10 -1.15 -0.49
C LEU A 21 -4.80 -2.47 -1.18
N GLY A 22 -5.61 -2.70 -2.18
CA GLY A 22 -5.29 -3.66 -3.17
C GLY A 22 -4.27 -3.11 -4.18
N VAL A 23 -3.23 -3.89 -4.47
CA VAL A 23 -2.34 -3.69 -5.62
C VAL A 23 -2.44 -4.88 -6.56
N VAL A 24 -2.47 -4.65 -7.87
CA VAL A 24 -2.57 -5.72 -8.87
C VAL A 24 -1.39 -5.67 -9.83
N HIS A 25 -0.78 -6.82 -10.10
CA HIS A 25 0.27 -6.91 -11.11
C HIS A 25 -0.31 -6.68 -12.51
N ILE A 26 0.40 -5.94 -13.36
CA ILE A 26 -0.10 -5.58 -14.71
C ILE A 26 -0.41 -6.82 -15.56
N ALA A 27 0.38 -7.89 -15.45
CA ALA A 27 0.10 -9.12 -16.19
C ALA A 27 -1.19 -9.82 -15.73
N ASP A 28 -1.51 -9.73 -14.44
CA ASP A 28 -2.77 -10.26 -13.92
C ASP A 28 -3.94 -9.42 -14.40
N LEU A 29 -3.83 -8.08 -14.37
CA LEU A 29 -4.83 -7.19 -14.95
C LEU A 29 -5.09 -7.49 -16.42
N ILE A 30 -4.03 -7.62 -17.24
CA ILE A 30 -4.15 -7.94 -18.67
C ILE A 30 -4.81 -9.31 -18.86
N SER A 31 -4.38 -10.34 -18.13
CA SER A 31 -4.99 -11.67 -18.23
C SER A 31 -6.47 -11.67 -17.84
N GLY A 32 -6.87 -10.89 -16.85
CA GLY A 32 -8.26 -10.73 -16.44
C GLY A 32 -9.10 -10.05 -17.52
N VAL A 33 -8.55 -9.00 -18.15
CA VAL A 33 -9.19 -8.34 -19.31
C VAL A 33 -9.33 -9.33 -20.47
N MET A 34 -8.30 -10.11 -20.79
CA MET A 34 -8.37 -11.12 -21.85
C MET A 34 -9.40 -12.21 -21.56
N ALA A 35 -9.50 -12.67 -20.31
CA ALA A 35 -10.51 -13.64 -19.87
C ALA A 35 -11.94 -13.07 -20.02
N ALA A 36 -12.14 -11.79 -19.70
CA ALA A 36 -13.42 -11.12 -19.89
C ALA A 36 -13.77 -10.98 -21.38
N VAL A 37 -12.83 -10.52 -22.22
CA VAL A 37 -13.06 -10.36 -23.67
C VAL A 37 -13.37 -11.70 -24.35
N GLY A 38 -12.74 -12.79 -23.90
CA GLY A 38 -12.94 -14.12 -24.45
C GLY A 38 -14.21 -14.86 -23.98
N SER A 39 -15.01 -14.28 -23.08
CA SER A 39 -16.11 -14.98 -22.41
C SER A 39 -17.48 -14.35 -22.67
N SER A 40 -18.44 -15.15 -23.14
CA SER A 40 -19.85 -14.71 -23.24
C SER A 40 -20.46 -14.39 -21.86
N ASN A 41 -19.93 -14.98 -20.78
CA ASN A 41 -20.38 -14.69 -19.42
C ASN A 41 -20.02 -13.28 -18.96
N ALA A 42 -19.14 -12.57 -19.68
CA ALA A 42 -18.74 -11.21 -19.35
C ALA A 42 -19.74 -10.15 -19.81
N ILE A 43 -20.69 -10.49 -20.70
CA ILE A 43 -21.63 -9.53 -21.27
C ILE A 43 -22.53 -8.95 -20.17
N GLY A 44 -22.56 -7.63 -20.06
CA GLY A 44 -23.35 -6.90 -19.06
C GLY A 44 -22.84 -7.04 -17.62
N GLN A 45 -21.62 -7.55 -17.43
CA GLN A 45 -21.02 -7.75 -16.12
C GLN A 45 -19.95 -6.69 -15.82
N VAL A 46 -19.85 -6.33 -14.54
CA VAL A 46 -18.70 -5.61 -13.97
C VAL A 46 -17.88 -6.59 -13.15
N PHE A 47 -16.56 -6.55 -13.32
CA PHE A 47 -15.58 -7.38 -12.60
C PHE A 47 -14.52 -6.50 -11.97
N ASN A 48 -14.07 -6.88 -10.78
CA ASN A 48 -12.84 -6.34 -10.22
C ASN A 48 -11.70 -7.30 -10.59
N MET A 49 -10.59 -6.74 -11.04
CA MET A 49 -9.35 -7.47 -11.29
C MET A 49 -8.33 -6.98 -10.27
N HIS A 50 -8.05 -7.83 -9.29
CA HIS A 50 -7.32 -7.43 -8.10
C HIS A 50 -6.44 -8.58 -7.57
N SER A 51 -5.38 -8.31 -6.80
CA SER A 51 -4.68 -9.35 -6.03
C SER A 51 -5.58 -9.93 -4.93
N ASN A 52 -5.21 -11.13 -4.45
CA ASN A 52 -5.89 -11.79 -3.32
C ASN A 52 -5.35 -11.32 -1.94
N ASP A 53 -4.22 -10.62 -1.93
CA ASP A 53 -3.49 -10.23 -0.72
C ASP A 53 -3.37 -8.69 -0.66
N PRO A 54 -4.26 -8.01 0.07
CA PRO A 54 -4.14 -6.56 0.28
C PRO A 54 -2.95 -6.22 1.18
N ILE A 55 -2.44 -5.00 1.03
CA ILE A 55 -1.29 -4.48 1.77
C ILE A 55 -1.59 -3.08 2.30
N SER A 56 -1.04 -2.67 3.44
CA SER A 56 -1.15 -1.27 3.91
C SER A 56 -0.16 -0.36 3.18
N PHE A 57 -0.29 0.96 3.31
CA PHE A 57 0.73 1.88 2.79
C PHE A 57 2.08 1.68 3.47
N ASP A 58 2.07 1.44 4.79
CA ASP A 58 3.29 1.12 5.54
C ASP A 58 3.88 -0.21 5.05
N GLY A 59 3.05 -1.24 4.90
CA GLY A 59 3.48 -2.53 4.36
C GLY A 59 4.09 -2.38 2.97
N LEU A 60 3.51 -1.54 2.11
CA LEU A 60 4.05 -1.26 0.78
C LEU A 60 5.41 -0.55 0.86
N ALA A 61 5.58 0.42 1.76
CA ALA A 61 6.86 1.08 1.99
C ALA A 61 7.95 0.09 2.46
N LEU A 62 7.59 -0.81 3.38
CA LEU A 62 8.50 -1.80 3.94
C LEU A 62 8.85 -2.93 2.95
N GLU A 63 7.87 -3.47 2.23
CA GLU A 63 8.11 -4.48 1.18
C GLU A 63 9.01 -3.93 0.07
N THR A 64 8.83 -2.66 -0.29
CA THR A 64 9.72 -2.02 -1.26
C THR A 64 11.11 -1.74 -0.70
N ALA A 65 11.25 -1.48 0.61
CA ALA A 65 12.57 -1.32 1.24
C ALA A 65 13.39 -2.62 1.20
N ARG A 66 12.73 -3.76 1.46
CA ARG A 66 13.34 -5.09 1.41
C ARG A 66 13.93 -5.43 0.03
N ILE A 67 13.35 -4.90 -1.05
CA ILE A 67 13.87 -5.10 -2.41
C ILE A 67 15.21 -4.38 -2.61
N PHE A 68 15.43 -3.27 -1.90
CA PHE A 68 16.69 -2.51 -1.90
C PHE A 68 17.67 -2.99 -0.81
N GLU A 69 17.37 -4.11 -0.13
CA GLU A 69 18.17 -4.62 0.99
C GLU A 69 18.38 -3.59 2.11
N ARG A 70 17.42 -2.66 2.27
CA ARG A 70 17.48 -1.63 3.31
C ARG A 70 16.77 -2.10 4.57
N GLU A 71 17.42 -1.88 5.71
CA GLU A 71 16.80 -1.98 7.04
C GLU A 71 15.99 -0.71 7.27
N VAL A 72 14.74 -0.71 6.79
CA VAL A 72 13.74 0.32 7.09
C VAL A 72 12.69 -0.32 7.98
N GLU A 73 12.53 0.21 9.18
CA GLU A 73 11.51 -0.20 10.13
C GLU A 73 10.31 0.74 10.05
N SER A 74 9.21 0.37 10.71
CA SER A 74 8.00 1.21 10.76
C SER A 74 8.26 2.60 11.33
N ASP A 75 9.22 2.70 12.25
CA ASP A 75 9.57 3.96 12.93
C ASP A 75 10.37 4.91 12.04
N ASP A 76 10.91 4.43 10.92
CA ASP A 76 11.60 5.24 9.92
C ASP A 76 10.63 5.92 8.93
N LEU A 77 9.35 5.52 8.95
CA LEU A 77 8.30 6.08 8.10
C LEU A 77 7.79 7.39 8.71
N VAL A 78 7.65 8.41 7.86
CA VAL A 78 7.18 9.74 8.30
C VAL A 78 5.71 9.88 7.97
N HIS A 79 4.86 9.83 8.99
CA HIS A 79 3.42 10.04 8.83
C HIS A 79 3.05 11.51 8.92
N TYR A 80 2.12 11.98 8.08
CA TYR A 80 1.71 13.38 8.07
C TYR A 80 0.19 13.56 7.89
N ASP A 81 -0.35 14.66 8.42
CA ASP A 81 -1.75 15.06 8.21
C ASP A 81 -1.90 15.70 6.83
N GLU A 82 -2.53 14.98 5.90
CA GLU A 82 -2.74 15.45 4.53
C GLU A 82 -3.59 16.72 4.43
N SER A 83 -4.41 17.02 5.45
CA SER A 83 -5.23 18.23 5.48
C SER A 83 -4.39 19.51 5.51
N GLN A 84 -3.17 19.42 6.08
CA GLN A 84 -2.20 20.51 6.16
C GLN A 84 -1.52 20.82 4.81
N PHE A 85 -1.62 19.92 3.83
CA PHE A 85 -0.93 20.01 2.53
C PHE A 85 -1.89 19.94 1.34
N THR A 86 -3.18 20.22 1.57
CA THR A 86 -4.26 20.13 0.57
C THR A 86 -3.99 20.93 -0.72
N TRP A 87 -3.30 22.07 -0.64
CA TRP A 87 -2.96 22.88 -1.81
C TRP A 87 -1.96 22.15 -2.75
N VAL A 88 -0.91 21.54 -2.21
CA VAL A 88 0.10 20.81 -3.01
C VAL A 88 -0.48 19.53 -3.58
N LEU A 89 -1.15 18.74 -2.72
CA LEU A 89 -1.75 17.46 -3.09
C LEU A 89 -2.80 17.59 -4.20
N ARG A 90 -3.54 18.70 -4.25
CA ARG A 90 -4.53 18.99 -5.29
C ARG A 90 -3.93 19.36 -6.65
N ARG A 91 -2.70 19.89 -6.68
CA ARG A 91 -2.07 20.36 -7.92
C ARG A 91 -1.19 19.32 -8.60
N ARG A 92 -0.57 18.42 -7.83
CA ARG A 92 0.55 17.62 -8.35
C ARG A 92 0.47 16.10 -8.18
N HIS A 93 -0.62 15.54 -7.64
CA HIS A 93 -0.78 14.08 -7.47
C HIS A 93 0.47 13.38 -6.89
N GLN A 94 1.18 14.04 -5.98
CA GLN A 94 2.52 13.60 -5.50
C GLN A 94 2.50 12.31 -4.67
N PHE A 95 1.32 11.88 -4.21
CA PHE A 95 1.13 10.57 -3.59
C PHE A 95 0.16 9.74 -4.45
N PRO A 96 0.53 8.49 -4.80
CA PRO A 96 -0.13 7.73 -5.88
C PRO A 96 -1.58 7.32 -5.56
N VAL A 97 -1.97 7.29 -4.29
CA VAL A 97 -3.30 6.83 -3.87
C VAL A 97 -3.85 7.74 -2.77
N LYS A 98 -5.05 8.29 -2.95
CA LYS A 98 -5.67 9.07 -1.87
C LYS A 98 -6.01 8.16 -0.69
N PRO A 99 -5.65 8.51 0.56
CA PRO A 99 -5.96 7.72 1.75
C PRO A 99 -7.44 7.91 2.16
N ILE A 100 -8.37 7.47 1.33
CA ILE A 100 -9.83 7.63 1.57
C ILE A 100 -10.41 6.43 2.34
N GLY A 101 -9.56 5.48 2.76
CA GLY A 101 -9.96 4.27 3.46
C GLY A 101 -9.40 3.01 2.81
N HIS A 102 -9.93 1.86 3.24
CA HIS A 102 -9.60 0.57 2.67
C HIS A 102 -10.17 0.41 1.25
N VAL A 103 -9.35 -0.04 0.31
CA VAL A 103 -9.77 -0.34 -1.07
C VAL A 103 -9.41 -1.79 -1.38
N ILE A 104 -10.28 -2.72 -1.02
CA ILE A 104 -10.04 -4.17 -1.12
C ILE A 104 -11.19 -4.84 -1.90
N PRO A 105 -11.27 -4.65 -3.23
CA PRO A 105 -12.35 -5.22 -4.01
C PRO A 105 -12.20 -6.76 -4.12
N THR A 106 -13.29 -7.50 -3.94
CA THR A 106 -13.30 -8.96 -4.16
C THR A 106 -13.22 -9.29 -5.66
N VAL A 107 -12.50 -10.37 -5.97
CA VAL A 107 -12.36 -10.96 -7.31
C VAL A 107 -13.23 -12.20 -7.53
N ASP A 108 -14.08 -12.56 -6.58
CA ASP A 108 -14.82 -13.84 -6.60
C ASP A 108 -15.68 -13.99 -7.86
N LYS A 109 -16.27 -12.91 -8.34
CA LYS A 109 -17.06 -12.92 -9.58
C LYS A 109 -16.22 -13.26 -10.81
N ALA A 110 -14.98 -12.78 -10.88
CA ALA A 110 -14.07 -13.10 -11.98
C ALA A 110 -13.60 -14.57 -11.88
N LYS A 111 -13.36 -15.07 -10.67
CA LYS A 111 -13.08 -16.50 -10.42
C LYS A 111 -14.21 -17.39 -10.91
N THR A 112 -15.45 -17.06 -10.56
CA THR A 112 -16.60 -17.92 -10.89
C THR A 112 -17.01 -17.84 -12.36
N LEU A 113 -17.06 -16.64 -12.95
CA LEU A 113 -17.64 -16.47 -14.30
C LEU A 113 -16.62 -16.48 -15.43
N LEU A 114 -15.37 -16.16 -15.14
CA LEU A 114 -14.29 -16.06 -16.13
C LEU A 114 -13.22 -17.14 -15.95
N ASP A 115 -13.33 -17.98 -14.91
CA ASP A 115 -12.28 -18.94 -14.52
C ASP A 115 -10.91 -18.25 -14.36
N TRP A 116 -10.92 -17.01 -13.87
CA TRP A 116 -9.73 -16.18 -13.74
C TRP A 116 -9.35 -15.99 -12.27
N SER A 117 -8.06 -16.08 -11.96
CA SER A 117 -7.49 -15.73 -10.65
C SER A 117 -6.16 -15.01 -10.83
N PRO A 118 -5.82 -14.05 -9.94
CA PRO A 118 -4.49 -13.43 -9.97
C PRO A 118 -3.43 -14.49 -9.67
N ARG A 119 -2.26 -14.36 -10.33
CA ARG A 119 -1.14 -15.30 -10.22
C ARG A 119 -0.01 -14.76 -9.37
N TYR A 120 0.12 -13.44 -9.26
CA TYR A 120 1.14 -12.79 -8.46
C TYR A 120 0.56 -12.42 -7.10
N ASN A 121 1.29 -12.73 -6.03
CA ASN A 121 1.10 -12.03 -4.76
C ASN A 121 1.80 -10.65 -4.80
N THR A 122 1.51 -9.79 -3.83
CA THR A 122 2.02 -8.43 -3.75
C THR A 122 3.55 -8.39 -3.74
N SER A 123 4.19 -9.24 -2.95
CA SER A 123 5.65 -9.24 -2.82
C SER A 123 6.34 -9.66 -4.14
N GLU A 124 5.80 -10.67 -4.83
CA GLU A 124 6.24 -11.07 -6.17
C GLU A 124 6.01 -9.99 -7.22
N ALA A 125 4.84 -9.34 -7.17
CA ALA A 125 4.48 -8.26 -8.09
C ALA A 125 5.44 -7.07 -7.95
N LEU A 126 5.79 -6.70 -6.71
CA LEU A 126 6.73 -5.62 -6.43
C LEU A 126 8.14 -5.97 -6.91
N ARG A 127 8.64 -7.18 -6.62
CA ARG A 127 9.94 -7.65 -7.13
C ARG A 127 9.99 -7.66 -8.65
N ASN A 128 8.94 -8.17 -9.30
CA ASN A 128 8.86 -8.20 -10.75
C ASN A 128 8.83 -6.78 -11.33
N SER A 129 8.02 -5.90 -10.76
CA SER A 129 7.92 -4.49 -11.19
C SER A 129 9.26 -3.76 -11.04
N HIS A 130 9.97 -3.96 -9.93
CA HIS A 130 11.31 -3.43 -9.71
C HIS A 130 12.29 -3.95 -10.77
N LYS A 131 12.35 -5.27 -10.97
CA LYS A 131 13.23 -5.88 -11.98
C LYS A 131 12.95 -5.32 -13.38
N MET A 132 11.69 -5.23 -13.78
CA MET A 132 11.32 -4.71 -15.09
C MET A 132 11.73 -3.25 -15.26
N HIS A 133 11.44 -2.39 -14.27
CA HIS A 133 11.71 -0.95 -14.38
C HIS A 133 13.18 -0.57 -14.20
N TYR A 134 13.93 -1.25 -13.33
CA TYR A 134 15.30 -0.88 -12.98
C TYR A 134 16.37 -1.72 -13.68
N ASN A 135 16.09 -3.00 -14.01
CA ASN A 135 17.12 -3.89 -14.54
C ASN A 135 16.97 -4.19 -16.04
N GLU A 136 15.75 -4.16 -16.58
CA GLU A 136 15.47 -4.61 -17.94
C GLU A 136 15.06 -3.48 -18.89
N MET A 137 14.37 -2.47 -18.38
CA MET A 137 14.10 -1.24 -19.11
C MET A 137 15.29 -0.28 -18.92
N SER A 138 15.95 0.10 -20.00
CA SER A 138 17.01 1.12 -20.06
C SER A 138 16.47 2.54 -19.80
N ILE A 139 15.56 2.68 -18.84
CA ILE A 139 14.75 3.87 -18.59
C ILE A 139 15.38 4.76 -17.53
N GLU A 140 16.62 4.50 -17.10
CA GLU A 140 17.34 5.42 -16.21
C GLU A 140 17.31 6.87 -16.76
N ASP A 141 17.37 7.06 -18.07
CA ASP A 141 17.27 8.36 -18.75
C ASP A 141 15.82 8.85 -19.00
N GLU A 142 14.81 8.02 -18.76
CA GLU A 142 13.38 8.30 -19.01
C GLU A 142 12.49 8.21 -17.75
N LEU A 143 13.03 7.83 -16.59
CA LEU A 143 12.29 7.87 -15.34
C LEU A 143 11.91 9.34 -15.08
N PRO A 144 10.61 9.65 -14.92
CA PRO A 144 10.19 11.02 -14.67
C PRO A 144 10.87 11.50 -13.39
N GLU A 145 11.50 12.68 -13.47
CA GLU A 145 12.06 13.32 -12.29
C GLU A 145 10.92 13.54 -11.29
N LEU A 146 10.99 12.82 -10.17
CA LEU A 146 9.98 12.93 -9.14
C LEU A 146 10.17 14.25 -8.39
N ASP A 147 9.10 15.02 -8.28
CA ASP A 147 9.06 16.22 -7.45
C ASP A 147 8.97 15.82 -5.96
N TYR A 148 9.98 16.22 -5.19
CA TYR A 148 10.10 15.96 -3.75
C TYR A 148 9.71 17.16 -2.88
N GLU A 149 9.13 18.24 -3.45
CA GLU A 149 8.75 19.46 -2.71
C GLU A 149 7.87 19.14 -1.49
N LEU A 150 6.91 18.22 -1.63
CA LEU A 150 6.06 17.83 -0.50
C LEU A 150 6.81 17.07 0.58
N ASP A 151 7.72 16.16 0.21
CA ASP A 151 8.57 15.46 1.17
C ASP A 151 9.40 16.47 1.96
N GLU A 152 10.03 17.43 1.28
CA GLU A 152 10.82 18.50 1.90
C GLU A 152 9.95 19.34 2.85
N MET A 153 8.76 19.75 2.40
CA MET A 153 7.82 20.47 3.25
C MET A 153 7.40 19.69 4.51
N ILE A 154 7.17 18.38 4.40
CA ILE A 154 6.80 17.53 5.55
C ILE A 154 7.96 17.42 6.53
N LEU A 155 9.18 17.22 6.03
CA LEU A 155 10.38 17.05 6.84
C LEU A 155 10.81 18.36 7.52
N GLU A 156 10.62 19.51 6.87
CA GLU A 156 10.87 20.83 7.46
C GLU A 156 9.81 21.24 8.50
N ASN A 157 8.65 20.58 8.51
CA ASN A 157 7.54 20.87 9.42
C ASN A 157 7.21 19.67 10.32
N PRO A 158 8.12 19.25 11.23
CA PRO A 158 7.91 18.07 12.06
C PRO A 158 6.70 18.17 13.00
N HIS A 159 6.26 19.39 13.32
CA HIS A 159 5.03 19.63 14.09
C HIS A 159 3.73 19.30 13.31
N LYS A 160 3.82 19.10 11.99
CA LYS A 160 2.73 18.65 11.12
C LYS A 160 2.81 17.16 10.81
N GLN A 161 3.86 16.49 11.33
CA GLN A 161 3.94 15.04 11.31
C GLN A 161 3.02 14.48 12.39
N LEU A 162 2.41 13.35 12.10
CA LEU A 162 1.57 12.65 13.06
C LEU A 162 2.50 11.90 14.02
N GLN A 163 2.40 12.20 15.31
CA GLN A 163 2.99 11.33 16.33
C GLN A 163 2.13 10.08 16.45
N ILE A 164 2.49 9.04 15.72
CA ILE A 164 1.86 7.74 15.88
C ILE A 164 2.53 7.07 17.08
N ALA A 165 1.86 7.14 18.24
CA ALA A 165 2.24 6.33 19.38
C ALA A 165 1.85 4.88 19.05
N TRP A 166 2.82 4.09 18.59
CA TRP A 166 2.65 2.65 18.41
C TRP A 166 2.58 1.95 19.77
N SER A 167 1.48 2.10 20.51
CA SER A 167 1.15 1.15 21.57
C SER A 167 0.39 -0.02 20.96
N TYR A 168 1.06 -0.84 20.15
CA TYR A 168 0.57 -2.19 19.87
C TYR A 168 1.08 -3.10 21.00
N PRO A 169 0.22 -3.62 21.89
CA PRO A 169 0.61 -4.79 22.68
C PRO A 169 0.89 -5.90 21.67
N HIS A 170 2.09 -6.47 21.73
CA HIS A 170 2.56 -7.51 20.82
C HIS A 170 1.47 -8.58 20.59
N ILE A 171 0.82 -8.56 19.42
CA ILE A 171 -0.01 -9.68 18.99
C ILE A 171 0.96 -10.78 18.59
N ASN A 172 1.20 -11.68 19.53
CA ASN A 172 2.01 -12.87 19.32
C ASN A 172 1.20 -13.86 18.47
N PHE A 173 1.47 -13.92 17.16
CA PHE A 173 0.79 -14.83 16.22
C PHE A 173 1.00 -16.32 16.52
N ASN A 174 1.83 -16.67 17.52
CA ASN A 174 1.99 -18.03 18.04
C ASN A 174 1.11 -18.34 19.27
N ARG A 175 0.16 -17.47 19.64
CA ARG A 175 -0.76 -17.76 20.76
C ARG A 175 -1.88 -18.70 20.29
N PRO A 176 -2.16 -19.83 20.97
CA PRO A 176 -3.30 -20.67 20.66
C PRO A 176 -4.60 -19.89 20.86
N LEU A 177 -5.54 -20.00 19.91
CA LEU A 177 -6.90 -19.45 20.04
C LEU A 177 -7.55 -20.02 21.32
N GLY A 178 -7.78 -19.17 22.33
CA GLY A 178 -8.52 -19.52 23.55
C GLY A 178 -7.85 -19.22 24.89
N ALA A 179 -6.70 -18.55 24.94
CA ALA A 179 -6.18 -18.02 26.20
C ALA A 179 -6.95 -16.75 26.59
N GLU A 180 -7.72 -16.79 27.69
CA GLU A 180 -8.40 -15.62 28.25
C GLU A 180 -7.37 -14.55 28.68
N ASP A 181 -7.63 -13.30 28.30
CA ASP A 181 -6.84 -12.16 28.74
C ASP A 181 -7.16 -11.84 30.20
N ALA A 182 -6.32 -12.33 31.12
CA ALA A 182 -6.21 -11.72 32.44
C ALA A 182 -5.44 -10.40 32.28
N ASP A 183 -5.98 -9.34 32.89
CA ASP A 183 -5.50 -7.95 32.91
C ASP A 183 -5.84 -7.08 31.69
N VAL A 184 -7.13 -6.80 31.52
CA VAL A 184 -7.56 -5.45 31.14
C VAL A 184 -8.02 -4.75 32.41
N ALA A 185 -7.22 -3.79 32.88
CA ALA A 185 -7.63 -2.89 33.94
C ALA A 185 -8.90 -2.15 33.50
N ASP A 186 -9.93 -2.26 34.34
CA ASP A 186 -11.23 -1.58 34.24
C ASP A 186 -11.02 -0.06 34.15
N THR A 187 -10.94 0.49 32.94
CA THR A 187 -11.15 1.92 32.71
C THR A 187 -12.65 2.14 32.60
N GLY A 188 -13.29 2.19 33.76
CA GLY A 188 -14.71 2.46 33.89
C GLY A 188 -15.09 3.75 33.15
N ASN A 189 -15.83 3.59 32.07
CA ASN A 189 -16.72 4.61 31.52
C ASN A 189 -18.05 3.92 31.23
N LYS A 190 -18.97 4.08 32.19
CA LYS A 190 -20.40 3.81 31.99
C LYS A 190 -20.96 4.91 31.10
N TRP A 191 -21.57 4.51 30.01
CA TRP A 191 -22.36 5.41 29.17
C TRP A 191 -23.77 5.47 29.77
N ASP A 192 -24.14 6.64 30.29
CA ASP A 192 -25.54 7.05 30.49
C ASP A 192 -26.06 7.73 29.21
#